data_AF-A0A7J4V425-F1
#
_entry.id   AF-A0A7J4V425-F1
#
_cell.length_a   1.000
_cell.length_b   1.000
_cell.length_c   1.000
_cell.angle_alpha   90.00
_cell.angle_beta   90.00
_cell.angle_gamma   90.00
#
_symmetry.space_group_name_H-M   'P 1'
#
loop_
_entity.id
_entity.type
_entity.pdbx_description
1 polymer ?
#
loop_
_entity_poly.entity_id
_entity_poly.type
_entity_poly.pdbx_seq_one_letter_code
_entity_poly.pdbx_strand_id
1 'polypeptide(L)'
;MADVVGCIATKGLALGGRLAEKDAYDVCAVLDNLEGGPTGVAAAFRPFVGDPLVGESIENIRRMFDGPDSAGALLAAGFYSGERGMARDRRATRASSVVAAFIDALG
;
A
#
# COMPACT_ATOMS: atom_id res chain seq x y z
N MET A 1 -0.86 -21.36 -0.90
CA MET A 1 -0.30 -20.02 -0.64
C MET A 1 -1.32 -19.01 -1.13
N ALA A 2 -1.75 -18.08 -0.28
CA ALA A 2 -2.49 -16.93 -0.77
C ALA A 2 -1.53 -16.12 -1.64
N ASP A 3 -1.91 -15.87 -2.89
CA ASP A 3 -1.11 -15.08 -3.82
C ASP A 3 -1.03 -13.63 -3.32
N VAL A 4 0.18 -13.14 -3.07
CA VAL A 4 0.43 -11.77 -2.60
C VAL A 4 -0.19 -10.74 -3.54
N VAL A 5 -0.24 -11.07 -4.84
CA VAL A 5 -0.87 -10.24 -5.87
C VAL A 5 -2.36 -10.13 -5.59
N GLY A 6 -3.07 -11.25 -5.45
CA GLY A 6 -4.51 -11.23 -5.13
C GLY A 6 -4.83 -10.51 -3.81
N CYS A 7 -3.98 -10.66 -2.79
CA CYS A 7 -4.15 -9.98 -1.50
C CYS A 7 -4.09 -8.46 -1.64
N ILE A 8 -3.00 -7.93 -2.22
CA ILE A 8 -2.81 -6.49 -2.39
C ILE A 8 -3.77 -5.94 -3.45
N ALA A 9 -4.03 -6.67 -4.54
CA ALA A 9 -4.95 -6.23 -5.60
C ALA A 9 -6.36 -5.99 -5.06
N THR A 10 -6.87 -6.92 -4.24
CA THR A 10 -8.19 -6.76 -3.62
C THR A 10 -8.22 -5.58 -2.64
N LYS A 11 -7.11 -5.32 -1.94
CA LYS A 11 -6.96 -4.17 -1.02
C LYS A 11 -6.93 -2.85 -1.78
N GLY A 12 -6.17 -2.76 -2.87
CA GLY A 12 -6.11 -1.55 -3.69
C GLY A 12 -7.45 -1.23 -4.37
N LEU A 13 -8.18 -2.23 -4.84
CA LEU A 13 -9.55 -2.04 -5.32
C LEU A 13 -10.48 -1.52 -4.20
N ALA A 14 -10.38 -2.10 -3.00
CA ALA A 14 -11.18 -1.66 -1.85
C ALA A 14 -10.89 -0.19 -1.47
N LEU A 15 -9.63 0.23 -1.51
CA LEU A 15 -9.21 1.61 -1.23
C LEU A 15 -9.86 2.64 -2.17
N GLY A 16 -10.21 2.26 -3.41
CA GLY A 16 -10.89 3.13 -4.36
C GLY A 16 -12.39 3.33 -4.09
N GLY A 17 -13.03 2.42 -3.34
CA GLY A 17 -14.49 2.40 -3.14
C GLY A 17 -14.97 2.51 -1.69
N ARG A 18 -14.16 2.09 -0.71
CA ARG A 18 -14.47 2.14 0.73
C ARG A 18 -13.24 2.61 1.49
N LEU A 19 -13.36 3.71 2.23
CA LEU A 19 -12.31 4.18 3.11
C LEU A 19 -12.25 3.27 4.34
N ALA A 20 -11.29 2.34 4.38
CA ALA A 20 -11.08 1.44 5.51
C ALA A 20 -9.63 1.55 6.00
N GLU A 21 -9.46 2.05 7.23
CA GLU A 21 -8.15 2.18 7.89
C GLU A 21 -7.32 0.90 7.81
N LYS A 22 -7.99 -0.24 7.99
CA LYS A 22 -7.37 -1.57 7.94
C LYS A 22 -6.79 -1.91 6.56
N ASP A 23 -7.51 -1.61 5.47
CA ASP A 23 -7.03 -1.97 4.14
C ASP A 23 -5.78 -1.15 3.76
N ALA A 24 -5.71 0.11 4.19
CA ALA A 24 -4.52 0.96 4.02
C ALA A 24 -3.32 0.41 4.82
N TYR A 25 -3.56 -0.01 6.07
CA TYR A 25 -2.54 -0.66 6.89
C TYR A 25 -2.05 -1.97 6.28
N ASP A 26 -2.96 -2.83 5.81
CA ASP A 26 -2.63 -4.15 5.28
C ASP A 26 -1.70 -4.04 4.04
N VAL A 27 -1.91 -3.04 3.17
CA VAL A 27 -0.99 -2.75 2.05
C VAL A 27 0.43 -2.47 2.55
N CYS A 28 0.59 -1.53 3.48
CA CYS A 28 1.91 -1.20 4.03
C CYS A 28 2.54 -2.39 4.76
N ALA A 29 1.74 -3.14 5.54
CA ALA A 29 2.21 -4.28 6.31
C ALA A 29 2.77 -5.39 5.40
N VAL A 30 2.11 -5.69 4.27
CA VAL A 30 2.63 -6.68 3.31
C VAL A 30 3.92 -6.17 2.67
N LEU A 31 3.98 -4.91 2.25
CA LEU A 31 5.17 -4.34 1.63
C LEU A 31 6.38 -4.28 2.58
N ASP A 32 6.16 -4.02 3.87
CA ASP A 32 7.23 -3.96 4.89
C ASP A 32 7.73 -5.33 5.34
N ASN A 33 6.85 -6.35 5.40
CA ASN A 33 7.15 -7.62 6.06
C ASN A 33 7.35 -8.81 5.11
N LEU A 34 6.99 -8.69 3.82
CA LEU A 34 7.28 -9.74 2.86
C LEU A 34 8.78 -9.76 2.52
N GLU A 35 9.35 -10.97 2.36
CA GLU A 35 10.75 -11.14 1.97
C GLU A 35 11.01 -10.44 0.62
N GLY A 36 12.07 -9.63 0.56
CA GLY A 36 12.35 -8.76 -0.60
C GLY A 36 11.63 -7.41 -0.61
N GLY A 37 10.74 -7.16 0.37
CA GLY A 37 10.09 -5.87 0.59
C GLY A 37 9.30 -5.36 -0.62
N PRO A 38 9.22 -4.03 -0.82
CA PRO A 38 8.48 -3.43 -1.93
C PRO A 38 8.91 -3.93 -3.31
N THR A 39 10.21 -4.15 -3.52
CA THR A 39 10.76 -4.63 -4.79
C THR A 39 10.41 -6.10 -5.04
N GLY A 40 10.44 -6.94 -4.01
CA GLY A 40 10.03 -8.34 -4.12
C GLY A 40 8.54 -8.48 -4.46
N VAL A 41 7.70 -7.66 -3.81
CA VAL A 41 6.27 -7.59 -4.13
C VAL A 41 6.06 -7.08 -5.56
N ALA A 42 6.77 -6.04 -6.00
CA ALA A 42 6.70 -5.55 -7.37
C ALA A 42 7.07 -6.64 -8.40
N ALA A 43 8.10 -7.45 -8.12
CA ALA A 43 8.47 -8.57 -8.98
C ALA A 43 7.34 -9.61 -9.13
N ALA A 44 6.59 -9.87 -8.07
CA ALA A 44 5.40 -10.74 -8.13
C ALA A 44 4.25 -10.12 -8.94
N PHE A 45 4.12 -8.79 -8.94
CA PHE A 45 3.09 -8.05 -9.69
C PHE A 45 3.38 -7.93 -11.19
N ARG A 46 4.65 -7.88 -11.59
CA ARG A 46 5.08 -7.67 -13.00
C ARG A 46 4.35 -8.52 -14.04
N PRO A 47 4.09 -9.82 -13.84
CA PRO A 47 3.36 -10.63 -14.83
C PRO A 47 1.90 -10.20 -15.03
N PHE A 48 1.33 -9.45 -14.08
CA PHE A 48 -0.09 -9.11 -14.01
C PHE A 48 -0.39 -7.62 -14.23
N VAL A 49 0.62 -6.77 -14.44
CA VAL A 49 0.39 -5.31 -14.61
C VAL A 49 -0.47 -4.97 -15.84
N GLY A 50 -0.55 -5.87 -16.82
CA GLY A 50 -1.44 -5.75 -17.97
C GLY A 50 -2.90 -6.15 -17.70
N ASP A 51 -3.19 -6.74 -16.54
CA ASP A 51 -4.57 -7.05 -16.13
C ASP A 51 -5.28 -5.74 -15.69
N PRO A 52 -6.46 -5.41 -16.23
CA PRO A 52 -7.16 -4.18 -15.91
C PRO A 52 -7.47 -3.98 -14.42
N LEU A 53 -7.80 -5.06 -13.70
CA LEU A 53 -8.12 -4.99 -12.26
C LEU A 53 -6.86 -4.74 -11.43
N VAL A 54 -5.74 -5.34 -11.83
CA VAL A 54 -4.45 -5.10 -11.18
C VAL A 54 -3.98 -3.67 -11.45
N GLY A 55 -4.13 -3.18 -12.69
CA GLY A 55 -3.85 -1.79 -13.05
C GLY A 55 -4.67 -0.79 -12.22
N GLU A 56 -5.98 -1.00 -12.13
CA GLU A 56 -6.88 -0.16 -11.30
C GLU A 56 -6.48 -0.19 -9.83
N SER A 57 -6.15 -1.37 -9.30
CA SER A 57 -5.65 -1.51 -7.93
C SER A 57 -4.37 -0.70 -7.69
N ILE A 58 -3.40 -0.81 -8.60
CA ILE A 58 -2.12 -0.08 -8.50
C ILE A 58 -2.38 1.43 -8.53
N GLU A 59 -3.27 1.90 -9.41
CA GLU A 59 -3.60 3.32 -9.49
C GLU A 59 -4.32 3.83 -8.24
N ASN A 60 -5.23 3.04 -7.66
CA ASN A 60 -5.87 3.37 -6.40
C ASN A 60 -4.85 3.47 -5.25
N ILE A 61 -3.92 2.52 -5.16
CA ILE A 61 -2.84 2.55 -4.18
C ILE A 61 -1.96 3.79 -4.40
N ARG A 62 -1.54 4.06 -5.64
CA ARG A 62 -0.72 5.23 -5.97
C ARG A 62 -1.38 6.52 -5.53
N ARG A 63 -2.66 6.73 -5.86
CA ARG A 63 -3.42 7.92 -5.47
C ARG A 63 -3.60 8.05 -3.96
N MET A 64 -3.85 6.93 -3.27
CA MET A 64 -4.09 6.94 -1.83
C MET A 64 -2.82 7.19 -1.01
N PHE A 65 -1.64 6.99 -1.58
CA PHE A 65 -0.34 7.10 -0.87
C PHE A 65 0.62 8.10 -1.52
N ASP A 66 0.12 9.09 -2.28
CA ASP A 66 0.90 10.09 -3.03
C ASP A 66 1.72 11.06 -2.14
N GLY A 67 1.70 10.87 -0.82
CA GLY A 67 2.52 11.62 0.13
C GLY A 67 2.20 11.28 1.58
N PRO A 68 2.97 11.80 2.55
CA PRO A 68 2.74 11.55 3.98
C PRO A 68 1.39 12.07 4.47
N ASP A 69 0.85 13.13 3.86
CA ASP A 69 -0.43 13.74 4.22
C ASP A 69 -1.62 13.15 3.43
N SER A 70 -1.38 12.13 2.60
CA SER A 70 -2.42 11.46 1.81
C SER A 70 -3.36 10.64 2.70
N ALA A 71 -4.59 10.42 2.24
CA ALA A 71 -5.59 9.69 2.99
C ALA A 71 -5.10 8.29 3.40
N GLY A 72 -4.54 7.52 2.46
CA GLY A 72 -4.00 6.18 2.74
C GLY A 72 -2.86 6.19 3.76
N ALA A 73 -1.91 7.14 3.64
CA ALA A 73 -0.82 7.27 4.60
C ALA A 73 -1.32 7.60 6.02
N LEU A 74 -2.26 8.54 6.14
CA LEU A 74 -2.84 8.96 7.42
C LEU A 74 -3.72 7.89 8.07
N LEU A 75 -4.42 7.10 7.26
CA LEU A 75 -5.24 5.96 7.70
C LEU A 75 -4.34 4.81 8.18
N ALA A 76 -3.31 4.44 7.41
CA ALA A 76 -2.35 3.41 7.80
C ALA A 76 -1.60 3.79 9.10
N ALA A 77 -1.23 5.07 9.25
CA ALA A 77 -0.64 5.57 10.48
C ALA A 77 -1.63 5.58 11.66
N GLY A 78 -2.90 5.88 11.40
CA GLY A 78 -3.99 5.91 12.39
C GLY A 78 -4.42 4.53 12.91
N PHE A 79 -4.19 3.47 12.13
CA PHE A 79 -4.52 2.09 12.53
C PHE A 79 -3.79 1.63 13.80
N TYR A 80 -2.59 2.15 14.06
CA TYR A 80 -1.84 1.87 15.27
C TYR A 80 -2.48 2.59 16.47
N SER A 81 -3.35 1.88 17.20
CA SER A 81 -4.05 2.41 18.36
C SER A 81 -3.06 2.97 19.40
N GLY A 82 -3.24 4.25 19.74
CA GLY A 82 -2.53 4.89 20.86
C GLY A 82 -1.38 5.83 20.48
N GLU A 83 -0.96 5.89 19.22
CA GLU A 83 0.10 6.78 18.79
C GLU A 83 -0.40 8.12 18.25
N ARG A 84 0.22 9.23 18.69
CA ARG A 84 -0.14 10.61 18.33
C ARG A 84 1.12 11.44 18.08
N GLY A 85 0.94 12.58 17.42
CA GLY A 85 2.02 13.53 17.10
C GLY A 85 3.12 12.87 16.26
N MET A 86 4.38 13.19 16.57
CA MET A 86 5.54 12.79 15.76
C MET A 86 5.64 11.29 15.44
N ALA A 87 5.13 10.41 16.31
CA ALA A 87 5.14 8.98 16.04
C ALA A 87 4.19 8.59 14.90
N ARG A 88 2.99 9.18 14.88
CA ARG A 88 2.02 9.04 13.78
C ARG A 88 2.57 9.64 12.49
N ASP A 89 3.19 10.81 12.57
CA ASP A 89 3.74 11.50 11.39
C ASP A 89 4.86 10.67 10.73
N ARG A 90 5.76 10.10 11.54
CA ARG A 90 6.79 9.17 11.04
C ARG A 90 6.20 7.95 10.35
N ARG A 91 5.11 7.39 10.88
CA ARG A 91 4.42 6.25 10.26
C ARG A 91 3.76 6.62 8.94
N ALA A 92 3.14 7.80 8.86
CA ALA A 92 2.52 8.27 7.62
C ALA A 92 3.60 8.49 6.54
N THR A 93 4.74 9.09 6.90
CA THR A 93 5.91 9.18 6.02
C THR A 93 6.38 7.80 5.57
N ARG A 94 6.57 6.86 6.50
CA ARG A 94 6.98 5.48 6.16
C ARG A 94 5.99 4.81 5.19
N ALA A 95 4.69 4.95 5.44
CA ALA A 95 3.62 4.38 4.62
C ALA A 95 3.67 4.90 3.17
N SER A 96 3.84 6.20 2.98
CA SER A 96 4.01 6.78 1.64
C SER A 96 5.32 6.32 0.97
N SER A 97 6.44 6.27 1.71
CA SER A 97 7.74 5.86 1.15
C SER A 97 7.78 4.38 0.74
N VAL A 98 7.18 3.49 1.52
CA VAL A 98 7.16 2.05 1.20
C VAL A 98 6.31 1.76 -0.03
N VAL A 99 5.19 2.48 -0.19
CA VAL A 99 4.34 2.39 -1.38
C VAL A 99 5.04 3.01 -2.59
N ALA A 100 5.68 4.18 -2.45
CA ALA A 100 6.46 4.78 -3.53
C ALA A 100 7.53 3.81 -4.05
N ALA A 101 8.29 3.17 -3.16
CA ALA A 101 9.29 2.17 -3.54
C ALA A 101 8.69 0.96 -4.29
N PHE A 102 7.46 0.57 -3.95
CA PHE A 102 6.73 -0.49 -4.68
C PHE A 102 6.33 -0.02 -6.08
N ILE A 103 5.74 1.18 -6.20
CA ILE A 103 5.33 1.76 -7.48
C ILE A 103 6.54 1.96 -8.40
N ASP A 104 7.63 2.54 -7.90
CA ASP A 104 8.85 2.77 -8.66
C ASP A 104 9.48 1.46 -9.16
N ALA A 105 9.34 0.36 -8.40
CA ALA A 105 9.88 -0.94 -8.77
C ALA A 105 9.05 -1.67 -9.86
N LEU A 106 7.83 -1.21 -10.15
CA LEU A 106 6.99 -1.74 -11.22
C LEU A 106 7.41 -1.22 -12.60
N GLY A 107 8.04 -0.04 -12.67
CA GLY A 107 8.50 0.59 -13.91
C GLY A 107 7.65 1.78 -14.33
#